data_AF-A0A3D3XT59-F1
#
_entry.id   AF-A0A3D3XT59-F1
#
_cell.length_a   1.000
_cell.length_b   1.000
_cell.length_c   1.000
_cell.angle_alpha   90.00
_cell.angle_beta   90.00
_cell.angle_gamma   90.00
#
_symmetry.space_group_name_H-M   'P 1'
#
loop_
_entity.id
_entity.type
_entity.pdbx_description
1 polymer ?
#
loop_
_entity_poly.entity_id
_entity_poly.type
_entity_poly.pdbx_seq_one_letter_code
_entity_poly.pdbx_strand_id
1 'polypeptide(L)' 'MIDKARAVLKKYWGYDDFLGLQGEIITSILSGKDTIGLLPTGGGKSICYQIPGIIYPGTTVVISPLVAL' A
#
# COMPACT_ATOMS: atom_id res chain seq x y z
N MET A 1 8.96 -10.38 -3.33
CA MET A 1 8.72 -9.01 -2.81
C MET A 1 7.45 -8.91 -1.97
N ILE A 2 6.36 -9.58 -2.38
CA ILE A 2 5.09 -9.54 -1.61
C ILE A 2 5.22 -10.07 -0.18
N ASP A 3 6.12 -11.03 0.11
CA ASP A 3 6.34 -11.52 1.47
C ASP A 3 6.98 -10.47 2.39
N LYS A 4 7.86 -9.62 1.83
CA LYS A 4 8.38 -8.45 2.55
C LYS A 4 7.25 -7.46 2.86
N ALA A 5 6.30 -7.29 1.94
CA ALA A 5 5.11 -6.47 2.15
C ALA A 5 4.20 -7.05 3.24
N ARG A 6 4.01 -8.37 3.31
CA ARG A 6 3.28 -9.02 4.41
C ARG A 6 3.98 -8.85 5.76
N ALA A 7 5.32 -8.93 5.79
CA ALA A 7 6.08 -8.67 7.01
C ALA A 7 5.91 -7.22 7.50
N VAL A 8 5.90 -6.25 6.59
CA VAL A 8 5.60 -4.83 6.90
C VAL A 8 4.16 -4.68 7.38
N LEU A 9 3.20 -5.29 6.69
CA LEU A 9 1.78 -5.30 7.08
C LEU A 9 1.62 -5.81 8.52
N LYS A 10 2.18 -6.97 8.83
CA LYS A 10 2.10 -7.56 10.16
C LYS A 10 2.77 -6.69 11.22
N LYS A 11 3.95 -6.12 10.91
CA LYS A 11 4.72 -5.30 11.85
C LYS A 11 4.01 -3.99 12.23
N TYR A 12 3.41 -3.29 11.27
CA TYR A 12 2.88 -1.95 11.50
C TYR A 12 1.34 -1.91 11.64
N TRP A 13 0.61 -2.86 11.04
CA TRP A 13 -0.86 -2.94 11.13
C TRP A 13 -1.37 -4.16 11.90
N GLY A 14 -0.53 -5.17 12.16
CA GLY A 14 -0.93 -6.37 12.91
C GLY A 14 -1.72 -7.41 12.10
N TYR A 15 -2.05 -7.13 10.83
CA TYR A 15 -2.79 -8.05 9.97
C TYR A 15 -1.91 -9.17 9.40
N ASP A 16 -2.50 -10.36 9.23
CA ASP A 16 -1.80 -11.53 8.70
C ASP A 16 -1.74 -11.54 7.16
N ASP A 17 -2.74 -10.97 6.49
CA ASP A 17 -2.73 -10.84 5.03
C ASP A 17 -3.53 -9.61 4.55
N PHE A 18 -3.37 -9.30 3.27
CA PHE A 18 -4.04 -8.20 2.59
C PHE A 18 -5.53 -8.46 2.38
N LEU A 19 -6.32 -7.37 2.37
CA LEU A 19 -7.75 -7.44 2.06
C LEU A 19 -8.00 -7.23 0.56
N GLY A 20 -8.72 -8.16 -0.06
CA GLY A 20 -9.14 -8.06 -1.46
C GLY A 20 -7.97 -7.74 -2.40
N LEU A 21 -8.11 -6.70 -3.22
CA LEU A 21 -7.15 -6.33 -4.26
C LEU A 21 -5.88 -5.62 -3.75
N GLN A 22 -5.75 -5.37 -2.43
CA GLN A 22 -4.59 -4.66 -1.87
C GLN A 22 -3.27 -5.34 -2.24
N GLY A 23 -3.19 -6.67 -2.12
CA GLY A 23 -1.97 -7.42 -2.42
C GLY A 23 -1.56 -7.33 -3.89
N GLU A 24 -2.53 -7.35 -4.81
CA GLU A 24 -2.30 -7.22 -6.24
C GLU A 24 -1.81 -5.80 -6.60
N ILE A 25 -2.44 -4.77 -6.04
CA ILE A 25 -2.04 -3.36 -6.25
C ILE A 25 -0.62 -3.13 -5.72
N ILE A 26 -0.32 -3.60 -4.50
CA ILE A 26 1.01 -3.48 -3.90
C ILE A 26 2.04 -4.25 -4.73
N THR A 27 1.71 -5.44 -5.23
CA THR A 27 2.61 -6.22 -6.09
C THR A 27 2.90 -5.48 -7.40
N SER A 28 1.89 -4.85 -8.00
CA SER A 28 2.07 -4.02 -9.21
C SER A 28 3.01 -2.85 -8.96
N ILE A 29 2.79 -2.09 -7.88
CA ILE A 29 3.64 -0.95 -7.49
C ILE A 29 5.07 -1.42 -7.21
N LEU A 30 5.25 -2.49 -6.41
CA LEU A 30 6.56 -3.04 -6.07
C LEU A 30 7.32 -3.58 -7.29
N SER A 31 6.62 -3.88 -8.38
CA SER A 31 7.20 -4.26 -9.68
C SER A 31 7.59 -3.06 -10.55
N GLY A 32 7.50 -1.83 -10.02
CA GLY A 32 7.85 -0.61 -10.72
C GLY A 32 6.83 -0.17 -11.77
N LYS A 33 5.56 -0.56 -11.64
CA LYS A 33 4.50 -0.22 -12.59
C LYS A 33 3.63 0.93 -12.08
N ASP A 34 3.30 1.85 -12.98
CA ASP A 34 2.22 2.82 -12.78
C ASP A 34 0.91 2.05 -12.58
N THR A 35 0.20 2.34 -11.48
CA THR A 35 -0.92 1.51 -11.03
C THR A 35 -2.10 2.39 -10.62
N ILE A 36 -3.28 2.14 -11.19
CA ILE A 36 -4.55 2.73 -10.75
C ILE A 36 -5.21 1.74 -9.77
N GLY A 37 -5.28 2.12 -8.49
CA GLY A 37 -5.97 1.35 -7.46
C GLY A 37 -7.40 1.82 -7.24
N LEU A 38 -8.39 1.06 -7.74
CA LEU A 38 -9.80 1.33 -7.49
C LEU A 38 -10.32 0.47 -6.34
N LEU A 39 -10.59 1.09 -5.18
CA LEU A 39 -11.17 0.41 -4.02
C LEU A 39 -12.27 1.28 -3.38
N PRO A 40 -13.31 0.66 -2.79
CA PRO A 40 -14.35 1.40 -2.07
C PRO A 40 -13.79 2.18 -0.88
N THR A 41 -14.53 3.17 -0.40
CA THR A 41 -14.24 3.83 0.89
C THR A 41 -14.23 2.79 2.01
N GLY A 42 -13.29 2.89 2.95
CA GLY A 42 -13.06 1.86 3.98
C GLY A 42 -12.28 0.63 3.51
N GLY A 43 -12.06 0.43 2.20
CA GLY A 43 -11.31 -0.71 1.65
C GLY A 43 -9.79 -0.71 1.89
N GLY A 44 -9.28 0.16 2.77
CA GLY A 44 -7.85 0.22 3.10
C GLY A 44 -6.94 0.72 1.97
N LYS A 45 -7.43 1.65 1.12
CA LYS A 45 -6.64 2.25 0.02
C LYS A 45 -5.26 2.77 0.44
N SER A 46 -5.17 3.34 1.65
CA SER A 46 -3.92 3.94 2.13
C SER A 46 -2.79 2.94 2.29
N ILE A 47 -3.11 1.71 2.69
CA ILE A 47 -2.13 0.61 2.82
C ILE A 47 -1.44 0.35 1.48
N CYS A 48 -2.14 0.52 0.35
CA CYS A 48 -1.60 0.26 -0.98
C CYS A 48 -0.42 1.16 -1.37
N TYR A 49 -0.30 2.38 -0.82
CA TYR A 49 0.86 3.24 -1.04
C TYR A 49 1.79 3.34 0.18
N GLN A 50 1.28 3.15 1.40
CA GLN A 50 2.08 3.21 2.62
C GLN A 50 3.08 2.04 2.71
N ILE A 51 2.68 0.82 2.34
CA ILE A 51 3.57 -0.34 2.39
C ILE A 51 4.72 -0.23 1.38
N PRO A 52 4.47 0.06 0.08
CA PRO A 52 5.55 0.35 -0.85
C PRO A 52 6.46 1.48 -0.38
N GLY A 53 5.89 2.53 0.23
CA GLY A 53 6.67 3.65 0.76
C GLY A 53 7.59 3.34 1.93
N ILE A 54 7.29 2.29 2.70
CA ILE A 54 8.19 1.76 3.74
C ILE A 54 9.26 0.84 3.13
N ILE A 55 8.93 0.14 2.03
CA ILE A 55 9.82 -0.86 1.41
C ILE A 55 10.90 -0.22 0.55
N TYR A 56 10.53 0.80 -0.24
CA TYR A 56 11.44 1.49 -1.12
C TYR A 56 12.38 2.42 -0.34
N PRO A 57 13.63 2.57 -0.80
CA PRO A 57 14.50 3.61 -0.25
C PRO A 57 13.96 5.00 -0.60
N GLY A 58 14.12 5.95 0.31
CA GLY A 58 13.71 7.35 0.12
C GLY A 58 12.35 7.67 0.75
N THR A 59 11.68 8.67 0.18
CA THR A 59 10.44 9.24 0.74
C THR A 59 9.30 9.11 -0.27
N THR A 60 8.18 8.53 0.15
CA THR A 60 6.93 8.55 -0.63
C THR A 60 6.23 9.89 -0.49
N VAL A 61 5.91 10.49 -1.64
CA VAL A 61 5.11 11.73 -1.71
C VAL A 61 3.64 11.35 -1.91
N VAL A 62 2.78 11.78 -0.99
CA VAL A 62 1.33 11.58 -1.07
C VAL A 62 0.66 12.93 -1.32
N ILE A 63 -0.12 13.01 -2.38
CA ILE A 63 -0.87 14.22 -2.75
C ILE A 63 -2.32 14.00 -2.35
N SER A 64 -2.80 14.78 -1.37
CA SER A 64 -4.20 14.82 -0.96
C SER A 64 -4.78 16.21 -1.25
N PRO A 65 -5.98 16.33 -1.86
CA PRO A 65 -6.60 17.62 -2.14
C PRO A 65 -7.15 18.32 -0.89
N LEU A 66 -7.32 17.60 0.22
CA LEU A 66 -7.94 18.10 1.44
C LEU A 66 -7.01 17.90 2.63
N VAL A 67 -6.82 18.95 3.43
CA VAL A 67 -5.97 18.92 4.64
C VAL A 67 -6.58 18.04 5.74
N ALA A 68 -7.90 17.87 5.76
CA ALA A 68 -8.63 17.14 6.78
C ALA A 68 -8.68 15.60 6.57
N LEU A 69 -8.00 15.07 5.55
CA LEU A 69 -8.10 13.69 5.07
C LEU A 69 -6.96 12.80 5.55
#